data_AF-A0A7C7GJU5-F1
#
_entry.id   AF-A0A7C7GJU5-F1
#
_cell.length_a   1.000
_cell.length_b   1.000
_cell.length_c   1.000
_cell.angle_alpha   90.00
_cell.angle_beta   90.00
_cell.angle_gamma   90.00
#
_symmetry.space_group_name_H-M   'P 1'
#
loop_
_entity.id
_entity.type
_entity.pdbx_description
1 polymer ?
#
loop_
_entity_poly.entity_id
_entity_poly.type
_entity_poly.pdbx_seq_one_letter_code
_entity_poly.pdbx_strand_id
1 'polypeptide(L)' 'MAVDLNMIAKENDIKYFLISFVDLFGVLRAKLVPASAISGMQKEGAGFAGFAA' A
#
# COMPACT_ATOMS: atom_id res chain seq x y z
N MET A 1 17.48 1.10 9.74
CA MET A 1 17.28 0.02 8.75
C MET A 1 15.89 0.22 8.19
N ALA A 2 15.73 0.40 6.87
CA ALA A 2 14.40 0.53 6.29
C ALA A 2 13.73 -0.84 6.30
N VAL A 3 12.47 -0.91 6.74
CA VAL A 3 11.67 -2.14 6.73
C VAL A 3 11.44 -2.56 5.27
N ASP A 4 11.69 -3.81 4.89
CA ASP A 4 11.41 -4.31 3.53
C ASP A 4 10.04 -5.02 3.50
N LEU A 5 9.05 -4.41 2.87
CA LEU A 5 7.69 -4.96 2.83
C LEU A 5 7.59 -6.25 2.00
N ASN A 6 8.46 -6.46 1.01
CA ASN A 6 8.48 -7.69 0.22
C ASN A 6 9.04 -8.86 1.03
N MET A 7 10.05 -8.60 1.87
CA MET A 7 10.57 -9.60 2.81
C MET A 7 9.49 -9.99 3.82
N ILE A 8 8.83 -9.02 4.44
CA ILE A 8 7.72 -9.26 5.37
C ILE A 8 6.60 -10.05 4.69
N ALA A 9 6.28 -9.73 3.42
CA ALA A 9 5.25 -10.44 2.69
C ALA A 9 5.54 -11.94 2.57
N LYS A 10 6.81 -12.28 2.27
CA LYS A 10 7.26 -13.67 2.15
C LYS A 10 7.27 -14.40 3.49
N GLU A 11 7.73 -13.73 4.54
CA GLU A 11 7.80 -14.32 5.89
C GLU A 11 6.41 -14.59 6.49
N ASN A 12 5.42 -13.75 6.16
CA ASN A 12 4.09 -13.78 6.79
C ASN A 12 2.98 -14.26 5.83
N ASP A 13 3.31 -14.85 4.68
CA ASP A 13 2.38 -15.27 3.62
C ASP A 13 1.34 -14.19 3.23
N ILE A 14 1.78 -12.93 3.15
CA ILE A 14 0.91 -11.82 2.77
C ILE A 14 0.78 -11.79 1.25
N LYS A 15 -0.44 -11.98 0.75
CA LYS A 15 -0.73 -11.96 -0.70
C LYS A 15 -1.02 -10.55 -1.22
N TYR A 16 -1.62 -9.72 -0.37
CA TYR A 16 -2.06 -8.37 -0.73
C TYR A 16 -1.83 -7.38 0.41
N PHE A 17 -1.58 -6.14 0.02
CA PHE A 17 -1.47 -4.99 0.91
C PHE A 17 -2.61 -4.02 0.64
N LEU A 18 -3.19 -3.46 1.70
CA LEU A 18 -4.03 -2.28 1.61
C LEU A 18 -3.16 -1.06 1.87
N ILE A 19 -2.87 -0.31 0.81
CA ILE A 19 -2.22 0.99 0.96
C ILE A 19 -3.35 1.99 1.16
N SER A 20 -3.42 2.58 2.35
CA SER A 20 -4.55 3.40 2.77
C SER A 20 -4.16 4.76 3.30
N PHE A 21 -5.06 5.72 3.16
CA PHE A 21 -5.01 7.02 3.81
C PHE A 21 -6.41 7.44 4.26
N VAL A 22 -6.49 8.46 5.12
CA VAL A 22 -7.74 9.06 5.57
C VAL A 22 -7.87 10.44 4.94
N ASP A 23 -9.00 10.69 4.27
CA ASP A 23 -9.27 12.00 3.66
C ASP A 23 -9.71 13.06 4.69
N LEU A 24 -9.95 14.29 4.24
CA LEU A 24 -10.35 15.40 5.11
C LEU A 24 -11.72 15.20 5.80
N PHE A 25 -12.56 14.30 5.28
CA PHE A 25 -13.87 13.97 5.85
C PHE A 25 -13.81 12.76 6.79
N GLY A 26 -12.62 12.20 7.01
CA GLY A 26 -12.41 11.03 7.86
C GLY A 26 -12.68 9.70 7.17
N VAL A 27 -12.87 9.67 5.84
CA VAL A 27 -13.14 8.42 5.11
C VAL A 27 -11.82 7.69 4.84
N LEU A 28 -11.78 6.40 5.15
CA LEU A 28 -10.66 5.53 4.82
C LEU A 28 -10.70 5.16 3.33
N ARG A 29 -9.64 5.52 2.59
CA ARG A 29 -9.45 5.15 1.18
C ARG A 29 -8.30 4.18 1.09
N ALA A 30 -8.44 3.14 0.27
CA ALA A 30 -7.41 2.14 0.10
C ALA A 30 -7.29 1.64 -1.34
N LYS A 31 -6.09 1.18 -1.70
CA LYS A 31 -5.83 0.41 -2.92
C LYS A 31 -5.34 -0.98 -2.50
N LEU A 32 -5.96 -2.01 -3.05
CA LEU A 32 -5.50 -3.39 -2.91
C LEU A 32 -4.34 -3.63 -3.89
N VAL A 33 -3.16 -3.91 -3.36
CA VAL A 33 -1.93 -4.12 -4.13
C VAL A 33 -1.40 -5.52 -3.88
N PRO A 34 -1.08 -6.31 -4.92
CA PRO A 34 -0.47 -7.63 -4.73
C PRO A 34 0.97 -7.50 -4.18
N ALA A 35 1.41 -8.48 -3.39
CA ALA A 35 2.76 -8.50 -2.83
C ALA A 35 3.87 -8.39 -3.89
N SER A 36 3.63 -8.88 -5.11
CA SER A 36 4.56 -8.75 -6.25
C SER A 36 4.86 -7.31 -6.65
N ALA A 37 3.99 -6.35 -6.33
CA ALA A 37 4.15 -4.94 -6.67
C ALA A 37 4.54 -4.05 -5.47
N ILE A 38 4.68 -4.61 -4.25
CA ILE A 38 4.81 -3.82 -3.03
C ILE A 38 6.11 -3.01 -2.96
N SER A 39 7.23 -3.56 -3.47
CA SER A 39 8.52 -2.86 -3.45
C SER A 39 8.49 -1.54 -4.24
N GLY A 40 7.76 -1.51 -5.35
CA GLY A 40 7.57 -0.29 -6.14
C GLY A 40 6.71 0.72 -5.39
N MET A 41 5.59 0.29 -4.81
CA MET A 41 4.72 1.17 -4.03
C MET A 41 5.39 1.70 -2.75
N GLN A 42 6.29 0.92 -2.14
CA GLN A 42 7.04 1.36 -0.97
C GLN A 42 8.00 2.52 -1.29
N LYS A 43 8.58 2.51 -2.50
CA LYS A 43 9.54 3.52 -2.95
C LYS A 43 8.85 4.76 -3.53
N GLU A 44 7.83 4.56 -4.36
CA GLU A 44 7.21 5.62 -5.18
C GLU A 44 5.83 6.06 -4.66
N GLY A 45 5.21 5.28 -3.76
CA GLY A 45 3.83 5.47 -3.32
C GLY A 45 2.79 4.81 -4.23
N ALA A 46 1.53 4.78 -3.79
CA ALA A 46 0.41 4.31 -4.59
C ALA A 46 -0.37 5.49 -5.18
N GLY A 47 -0.61 5.44 -6.49
CA GLY A 47 -1.36 6.50 -7.19
C GLY A 47 -2.86 6.47 -6.88
N PHE A 48 -3.38 7.62 -6.45
CA PHE A 48 -4.81 7.91 -6.30
C PHE A 48 -5.17 9.16 -7.10
N ALA A 49 -6.35 9.17 -7.72
CA ALA A 49 -6.91 10.39 -8.30
C ALA A 49 -7.55 11.20 -7.16
N GLY A 50 -6.85 12.23 -6.67
CA GLY A 50 -7.23 12.94 -5.43
C GLY A 50 -8.59 13.65 -5.43
N PHE A 51 -9.24 13.83 -6.58
CA PHE A 51 -10.61 14.35 -6.67
C PHE A 51 -11.69 13.27 -6.52
N ALA A 52 -11.38 12.01 -6.87
CA ALA A 52 -12.30 10.88 -6.81
C ALA A 52 -12.08 9.99 -5.58
N ALA A 53 -11.04 10.31 -4.80
CA ALA A 53 -10.71 9.65 -3.56
C ALA A 53 -11.31 10.40 -2.38
#